data_AF-A0A2T6G4B5-F1
#
_entry.id   AF-A0A2T6G4B5-F1
#
_cell.length_a   1.000
_cell.length_b   1.000
_cell.length_c   1.000
_cell.angle_alpha   90.00
_cell.angle_beta   90.00
_cell.angle_gamma   90.00
#
_symmetry.space_group_name_H-M   'P 1'
#
loop_
_entity.id
_entity.type
_entity.pdbx_description
1 polymer ?
#
loop_
_entity_poly.entity_id
_entity_poly.type
_entity_poly.pdbx_seq_one_letter_code
_entity_poly.pdbx_strand_id
1 'polypeptide(L)'
;MNYTILPFSRIKHLLPADSWVYTYNERNHGEFEDNPVVFFQGNTRLENLNLDRPFDEEHVFLVLVDGNLAVDTYVYNEEISGATCLIVKGDLHAQNMVVGGQEIYVTGNLEVTELFWGEYNHGDLTVAGNASASLFMDTEEYHVSVSGEQQFSLRISNWDELGDWNDLDEDLLKGVFVQDCVMELGEELTLDREKLLEYFKAGRSVLIPDKIKTAEEPDIPFPFGNSEISTGNLTRLADSILMPFEAKESGGKYEFWRDDEFYRVIRSSSEAEYRAVYLQEDRCAVIVETKEDERNGIPYVSLHYRGRYIEGEDTEWHPFDATSPEPLRLLLQRGWPALLTAVSRFEYYRSYVRPEQISEILSLPVVEAYDDFYDDDKGGFWCGSVYAGFRQPGVVRDGEEKPPCVIVAREQGEDMEIYHFSVEKCVNGSETVAILYQASNGYEHRALPVWDEEKLQIACRLFRIAEKKLFSLNQKLLAGHIPHSAESFAIKYWKEKGYLRAER
;
A
#
# COMPACT_ATOMS: atom_id res chain seq x y z
N MET A 1 1.85 -30.06 33.43
CA MET A 1 2.79 -29.07 32.88
C MET A 1 3.60 -28.49 34.01
N ASN A 2 4.88 -28.19 33.81
CA ASN A 2 5.73 -27.58 34.85
C ASN A 2 6.02 -26.13 34.45
N TYR A 3 5.16 -25.21 34.88
CA TYR A 3 5.46 -23.78 34.93
C TYR A 3 5.66 -23.35 36.38
N THR A 4 6.24 -22.17 36.57
CA THR A 4 6.30 -21.49 37.87
C THR A 4 5.66 -20.12 37.76
N ILE A 5 4.91 -19.71 38.77
CA ILE A 5 4.43 -18.33 38.87
C ILE A 5 5.44 -17.53 39.68
N LEU A 6 5.98 -16.47 39.07
CA LEU A 6 6.97 -15.60 39.68
C LEU A 6 6.51 -14.15 39.56
N PRO A 7 6.85 -13.26 40.50
CA PRO A 7 6.63 -11.83 40.30
C PRO A 7 7.52 -11.31 39.17
N PHE A 8 7.05 -10.34 38.41
CA PHE A 8 7.75 -9.74 37.27
C PHE A 8 9.19 -9.32 37.60
N SER A 9 9.41 -8.77 38.79
CA SER A 9 10.73 -8.39 39.33
C SER A 9 11.79 -9.49 39.24
N ARG A 10 11.37 -10.76 39.32
CA ARG A 10 12.27 -11.92 39.27
C ARG A 10 12.65 -12.31 37.85
N ILE A 11 11.89 -11.92 36.85
CA ILE A 11 12.08 -12.33 35.45
C ILE A 11 12.42 -11.18 34.51
N LYS A 12 12.24 -9.91 34.92
CA LYS A 12 12.38 -8.75 34.02
C LYS A 12 13.74 -8.66 33.32
N HIS A 13 14.80 -9.14 33.97
CA HIS A 13 16.16 -9.18 33.43
C HIS A 13 16.34 -10.18 32.26
N LEU A 14 15.34 -11.03 32.01
CA LEU A 14 15.32 -11.99 30.90
C LEU A 14 14.60 -11.45 29.66
N LEU A 15 13.85 -10.35 29.80
CA LEU A 15 13.04 -9.80 28.73
C LEU A 15 13.90 -9.05 27.70
N PRO A 16 13.46 -8.99 26.42
CA PRO A 16 14.04 -8.10 25.43
C PRO A 16 14.01 -6.64 25.93
N ALA A 17 15.09 -5.90 25.70
CA ALA A 17 15.22 -4.53 26.21
C ALA A 17 14.30 -3.53 25.49
N ASP A 18 13.85 -3.89 24.30
CA ASP A 18 12.94 -3.16 23.42
C ASP A 18 11.47 -3.58 23.57
N SER A 19 11.17 -4.60 24.39
CA SER A 19 9.78 -4.95 24.72
C SER A 19 9.06 -3.77 25.40
N TRP A 20 7.79 -3.58 25.04
CA TRP A 20 6.92 -2.59 25.65
C TRP A 20 6.78 -2.85 27.15
N VAL A 21 6.48 -4.09 27.56
CA VAL A 21 6.32 -4.45 28.97
C VAL A 21 7.58 -4.09 29.78
N TYR A 22 8.77 -4.37 29.25
CA TYR A 22 10.03 -4.01 29.90
C TYR A 22 10.23 -2.49 29.96
N THR A 23 10.11 -1.82 28.81
CA THR A 23 10.38 -0.38 28.68
C THR A 23 9.40 0.45 29.49
N TYR A 24 8.12 0.10 29.46
CA TYR A 24 7.07 0.77 30.21
C TYR A 24 7.28 0.61 31.72
N ASN A 25 7.60 -0.60 32.19
CA ASN A 25 7.89 -0.84 33.61
C ASN A 25 9.05 0.03 34.11
N GLU A 26 10.15 0.10 33.36
CA GLU A 26 11.32 0.91 33.76
C GLU A 26 11.01 2.42 33.72
N ARG A 27 10.22 2.90 32.76
CA ARG A 27 9.78 4.32 32.70
C ARG A 27 8.82 4.70 33.81
N ASN A 28 7.98 3.77 34.25
CA ASN A 28 6.95 3.99 35.28
C ASN A 28 7.36 3.47 36.66
N HIS A 29 8.67 3.49 36.96
CA HIS A 29 9.22 3.21 38.29
C HIS A 29 8.89 1.81 38.86
N GLY A 30 8.82 0.79 38.00
CA GLY A 30 8.56 -0.58 38.44
C GLY A 30 7.08 -0.87 38.70
N GLU A 31 6.18 -0.30 37.89
CA GLU A 31 4.74 -0.48 38.05
C GLU A 31 4.29 -1.96 38.06
N PHE A 32 4.98 -2.83 37.34
CA PHE A 32 4.60 -4.23 37.18
C PHE A 32 5.38 -5.19 38.09
N GLU A 33 6.30 -4.72 38.95
CA GLU A 33 7.29 -5.56 39.67
C GLU A 33 6.68 -6.73 40.46
N ASP A 34 5.48 -6.54 41.00
CA ASP A 34 4.75 -7.54 41.80
C ASP A 34 3.75 -8.35 40.97
N ASN A 35 3.53 -7.99 39.69
CA ASN A 35 2.55 -8.67 38.83
C ASN A 35 2.98 -10.13 38.57
N PRO A 36 2.04 -11.07 38.60
CA PRO A 36 2.35 -12.49 38.42
C PRO A 36 2.66 -12.82 36.97
N VAL A 37 3.74 -13.58 36.78
CA VAL A 37 4.23 -14.06 35.49
C VAL A 37 4.26 -15.57 35.50
N VAL A 38 3.61 -16.18 34.52
CA VAL A 38 3.76 -17.62 34.26
C VAL A 38 5.06 -17.82 33.49
N PHE A 39 6.02 -18.50 34.12
CA PHE A 39 7.35 -18.71 33.58
C PHE A 39 7.58 -20.19 33.22
N PHE A 40 7.96 -20.41 31.96
CA PHE A 40 8.46 -21.68 31.46
C PHE A 40 9.97 -21.59 31.22
N GLN A 41 10.72 -22.48 31.86
CA GLN A 41 12.15 -22.61 31.63
C GLN A 41 12.42 -23.63 30.51
N GLY A 42 12.97 -23.15 29.38
CA GLY A 42 13.28 -23.99 28.22
C GLY A 42 12.10 -24.18 27.26
N ASN A 43 12.32 -25.07 26.28
CA ASN A 43 11.35 -25.37 25.24
C ASN A 43 10.06 -25.96 25.81
N THR A 44 8.93 -25.44 25.35
CA THR A 44 7.59 -25.75 25.87
C THR A 44 6.65 -26.15 24.75
N ARG A 45 5.85 -27.19 24.99
CA ARG A 45 4.76 -27.60 24.09
C ARG A 45 3.44 -27.60 24.86
N LEU A 46 2.44 -26.93 24.31
CA LEU A 46 1.09 -26.79 24.87
C LEU A 46 0.06 -27.31 23.87
N GLU A 47 -1.05 -27.82 24.35
CA GLU A 47 -2.18 -28.18 23.47
C GLU A 47 -2.85 -26.91 22.92
N ASN A 48 -3.13 -25.95 23.80
CA ASN A 48 -3.68 -24.62 23.50
C ASN A 48 -3.17 -23.61 24.54
N LEU A 49 -3.30 -22.32 24.23
CA LEU A 49 -2.98 -21.22 25.14
C LEU A 49 -4.08 -20.15 25.07
N ASN A 50 -4.86 -20.02 26.15
CA ASN A 50 -5.81 -18.93 26.32
C ASN A 50 -5.14 -17.80 27.12
N LEU A 51 -5.05 -16.60 26.55
CA LEU A 51 -4.42 -15.43 27.15
C LEU A 51 -5.39 -14.56 27.98
N ASP A 52 -6.69 -14.84 28.01
CA ASP A 52 -7.59 -14.23 29.00
C ASP A 52 -7.33 -14.80 30.40
N ARG A 53 -7.09 -16.12 30.47
CA ARG A 53 -6.91 -16.89 31.70
C ARG A 53 -5.91 -18.04 31.48
N PRO A 54 -4.62 -17.74 31.29
CA PRO A 54 -3.64 -18.78 30.99
C PRO A 54 -3.55 -19.78 32.12
N PHE A 55 -3.75 -21.06 31.78
CA PHE A 55 -3.72 -22.19 32.72
C PHE A 55 -4.74 -22.09 33.85
N ASP A 56 -5.88 -21.43 33.61
CA ASP A 56 -6.94 -21.14 34.58
C ASP A 56 -6.49 -20.27 35.78
N GLU A 57 -5.32 -19.64 35.68
CA GLU A 57 -4.79 -18.72 36.70
C GLU A 57 -5.42 -17.33 36.53
N GLU A 58 -5.84 -16.72 37.64
CA GLU A 58 -6.39 -15.36 37.63
C GLU A 58 -5.27 -14.31 37.64
N HIS A 59 -5.50 -13.21 36.91
CA HIS A 59 -4.65 -12.02 36.92
C HIS A 59 -3.19 -12.22 36.46
N VAL A 60 -2.92 -13.22 35.62
CA VAL A 60 -1.60 -13.38 35.00
C VAL A 60 -1.32 -12.19 34.09
N PHE A 61 -0.22 -11.48 34.35
CA PHE A 61 0.16 -10.32 33.57
C PHE A 61 0.94 -10.71 32.31
N LEU A 62 1.81 -11.72 32.42
CA LEU A 62 2.70 -12.16 31.35
C LEU A 62 2.87 -13.68 31.36
N VAL A 63 2.91 -14.29 30.19
CA VAL A 63 3.46 -15.62 29.97
C VAL A 63 4.85 -15.45 29.33
N LEU A 64 5.90 -15.94 30.01
CA LEU A 64 7.27 -15.92 29.51
C LEU A 64 7.78 -17.34 29.26
N VAL A 65 8.23 -17.60 28.04
CA VAL A 65 8.89 -18.85 27.65
C VAL A 65 10.37 -18.57 27.34
N ASP A 66 11.27 -19.08 28.19
CA ASP A 66 12.72 -19.00 28.00
C ASP A 66 13.22 -20.14 27.09
N GLY A 67 12.70 -20.16 25.86
CA GLY A 67 12.96 -21.18 24.85
C GLY A 67 11.94 -21.10 23.72
N ASN A 68 11.81 -22.18 22.95
CA ASN A 68 10.81 -22.29 21.88
C ASN A 68 9.43 -22.66 22.47
N LEU A 69 8.36 -22.12 21.90
CA LEU A 69 6.98 -22.44 22.23
C LEU A 69 6.29 -23.10 21.02
N ALA A 70 5.76 -24.30 21.21
CA ALA A 70 4.88 -24.96 20.25
C ALA A 70 3.48 -25.11 20.85
N VAL A 71 2.46 -24.58 20.17
CA VAL A 71 1.05 -24.67 20.57
C VAL A 71 0.30 -25.46 19.51
N ASP A 72 -0.20 -26.63 19.88
CA ASP A 72 -0.71 -27.61 18.90
C ASP A 72 -1.98 -27.15 18.18
N THR A 73 -2.82 -26.31 18.81
CA THR A 73 -4.11 -25.91 18.25
C THR A 73 -4.28 -24.39 18.12
N TYR A 74 -4.31 -23.65 19.23
CA TYR A 74 -4.54 -22.20 19.17
C TYR A 74 -3.89 -21.42 20.31
N VAL A 75 -3.47 -20.19 19.99
CA VAL A 75 -3.28 -19.09 20.94
C VAL A 75 -4.48 -18.15 20.79
N TYR A 76 -5.16 -17.80 21.88
CA TYR A 76 -6.44 -17.10 21.81
C TYR A 76 -6.66 -16.12 22.97
N ASN A 77 -7.31 -14.98 22.71
CA ASN A 77 -8.04 -14.21 23.74
C ASN A 77 -9.36 -13.63 23.20
N GLU A 78 -10.34 -13.51 24.08
CA GLU A 78 -11.61 -12.81 23.85
C GLU A 78 -11.50 -11.33 24.22
N GLU A 79 -10.84 -11.02 25.35
CA GLU A 79 -10.70 -9.64 25.85
C GLU A 79 -9.62 -8.92 25.04
N ILE A 80 -10.04 -8.02 24.16
CA ILE A 80 -9.15 -7.28 23.26
C ILE A 80 -8.55 -6.00 23.87
N SER A 81 -8.88 -5.61 25.10
CA SER A 81 -8.36 -4.38 25.73
C SER A 81 -7.23 -4.62 26.75
N GLY A 82 -7.04 -5.85 27.21
CA GLY A 82 -6.11 -6.11 28.31
C GLY A 82 -5.81 -7.59 28.60
N ALA A 83 -5.65 -8.40 27.56
CA ALA A 83 -5.25 -9.80 27.70
C ALA A 83 -3.82 -9.95 28.27
N THR A 84 -3.48 -11.15 28.74
CA THR A 84 -2.14 -11.50 29.21
C THR A 84 -1.10 -11.36 28.08
N CYS A 85 -0.01 -10.64 28.33
CA CYS A 85 1.11 -10.53 27.39
C CYS A 85 1.80 -11.89 27.17
N LEU A 86 2.45 -12.08 26.02
CA LEU A 86 3.19 -13.29 25.69
C LEU A 86 4.59 -12.95 25.17
N ILE A 87 5.64 -13.45 25.84
CA ILE A 87 7.03 -13.29 25.38
C ILE A 87 7.67 -14.67 25.21
N VAL A 88 8.15 -14.94 23.99
CA VAL A 88 8.85 -16.17 23.61
C VAL A 88 10.27 -15.82 23.18
N LYS A 89 11.27 -16.32 23.91
CA LYS A 89 12.68 -16.01 23.64
C LYS A 89 13.31 -16.81 22.50
N GLY A 90 12.61 -17.82 22.00
CA GLY A 90 12.98 -18.61 20.82
C GLY A 90 11.91 -18.52 19.74
N ASP A 91 11.69 -19.62 19.03
CA ASP A 91 10.67 -19.71 17.99
C ASP A 91 9.27 -19.97 18.58
N LEU A 92 8.24 -19.38 17.98
CA LEU A 92 6.83 -19.64 18.28
C LEU A 92 6.17 -20.35 17.10
N HIS A 93 5.67 -21.56 17.35
CA HIS A 93 4.82 -22.29 16.42
C HIS A 93 3.41 -22.44 16.97
N ALA A 94 2.39 -22.15 16.16
CA ALA A 94 0.99 -22.38 16.49
C ALA A 94 0.20 -22.84 15.27
N GLN A 95 -0.88 -23.61 15.44
CA GLN A 95 -1.79 -23.87 14.32
C GLN A 95 -2.63 -22.62 13.99
N ASN A 96 -3.23 -21.99 15.00
CA ASN A 96 -3.98 -20.73 14.87
C ASN A 96 -3.59 -19.72 15.97
N MET A 97 -3.68 -18.44 15.67
CA MET A 97 -3.52 -17.34 16.63
C MET A 97 -4.62 -16.31 16.39
N VAL A 98 -5.47 -16.06 17.38
CA VAL A 98 -6.51 -15.01 17.35
C VAL A 98 -6.36 -14.15 18.59
N VAL A 99 -5.84 -12.94 18.43
CA VAL A 99 -5.29 -12.12 19.53
C VAL A 99 -5.70 -10.64 19.44
N GLY A 100 -5.53 -9.89 20.52
CA GLY A 100 -5.88 -8.46 20.58
C GLY A 100 -5.61 -7.81 21.94
N GLY A 101 -5.06 -6.59 21.96
CA GLY A 101 -4.91 -5.77 23.18
C GLY A 101 -3.65 -5.93 24.03
N GLN A 102 -2.74 -6.82 23.67
CA GLN A 102 -1.54 -7.14 24.45
C GLN A 102 -0.26 -7.10 23.60
N GLU A 103 0.90 -7.05 24.27
CA GLU A 103 2.19 -7.33 23.63
C GLU A 103 2.37 -8.85 23.43
N ILE A 104 2.68 -9.22 22.19
CA ILE A 104 3.23 -10.53 21.83
C ILE A 104 4.62 -10.29 21.23
N TYR A 105 5.66 -10.80 21.90
CA TYR A 105 7.04 -10.65 21.46
C TYR A 105 7.69 -12.00 21.19
N VAL A 106 8.17 -12.22 19.96
CA VAL A 106 8.90 -13.43 19.55
C VAL A 106 10.31 -13.05 19.13
N THR A 107 11.32 -13.49 19.90
CA THR A 107 12.74 -13.21 19.58
C THR A 107 13.26 -14.08 18.42
N GLY A 108 12.64 -15.25 18.18
CA GLY A 108 12.94 -16.12 17.04
C GLY A 108 11.96 -15.92 15.89
N ASN A 109 11.64 -17.02 15.20
CA ASN A 109 10.67 -17.03 14.10
C ASN A 109 9.25 -17.27 14.62
N LEU A 110 8.28 -16.69 13.91
CA LEU A 110 6.85 -16.97 14.09
C LEU A 110 6.33 -17.84 12.94
N GLU A 111 5.84 -19.03 13.27
CA GLU A 111 5.16 -19.92 12.32
C GLU A 111 3.73 -20.18 12.77
N VAL A 112 2.76 -19.68 12.01
CA VAL A 112 1.35 -19.98 12.22
C VAL A 112 0.86 -20.85 11.07
N THR A 113 0.39 -22.07 11.32
CA THR A 113 0.07 -23.01 10.23
C THR A 113 -1.11 -22.52 9.39
N GLU A 114 -2.18 -22.04 10.03
CA GLU A 114 -3.42 -21.62 9.36
C GLU A 114 -3.66 -20.12 9.49
N LEU A 115 -4.31 -19.66 10.56
CA LEU A 115 -4.74 -18.27 10.73
C LEU A 115 -3.93 -17.56 11.80
N PHE A 116 -3.32 -16.43 11.45
CA PHE A 116 -3.02 -15.36 12.39
C PHE A 116 -4.05 -14.24 12.21
N TRP A 117 -4.70 -13.82 13.29
CA TRP A 117 -5.55 -12.63 13.34
C TRP A 117 -5.24 -11.79 14.57
N GLY A 118 -4.64 -10.61 14.36
CA GLY A 118 -4.54 -9.56 15.36
C GLY A 118 -5.63 -8.51 15.14
N GLU A 119 -6.31 -8.12 16.21
CA GLU A 119 -7.36 -7.09 16.16
C GLU A 119 -7.15 -6.09 17.30
N TYR A 120 -7.51 -4.84 17.02
CA TYR A 120 -7.58 -3.72 17.95
C TYR A 120 -6.24 -3.03 18.23
N ASN A 121 -6.28 -1.70 18.21
CA ASN A 121 -5.13 -0.81 18.14
C ASN A 121 -4.27 -0.76 19.41
N HIS A 122 -4.71 -1.42 20.48
CA HIS A 122 -3.93 -1.58 21.70
C HIS A 122 -3.02 -2.82 21.69
N GLY A 123 -3.10 -3.67 20.66
CA GLY A 123 -2.26 -4.85 20.52
C GLY A 123 -1.00 -4.61 19.69
N ASP A 124 0.08 -5.33 20.04
CA ASP A 124 1.36 -5.27 19.34
C ASP A 124 1.92 -6.69 19.16
N LEU A 125 2.27 -7.03 17.92
CA LEU A 125 3.09 -8.19 17.59
C LEU A 125 4.46 -7.73 17.11
N THR A 126 5.49 -8.15 17.83
CA THR A 126 6.89 -7.98 17.41
C THR A 126 7.55 -9.35 17.16
N VAL A 127 8.11 -9.54 15.97
CA VAL A 127 8.87 -10.73 15.57
C VAL A 127 10.27 -10.32 15.10
N ALA A 128 11.30 -10.70 15.85
CA ALA A 128 12.69 -10.37 15.50
C ALA A 128 13.26 -11.28 14.38
N GLY A 129 12.67 -12.45 14.16
CA GLY A 129 12.99 -13.35 13.05
C GLY A 129 12.04 -13.23 11.86
N ASN A 130 11.87 -14.34 11.14
CA ASN A 130 10.93 -14.46 10.02
C ASN A 130 9.51 -14.75 10.54
N ALA A 131 8.50 -14.40 9.74
CA ALA A 131 7.10 -14.73 10.01
C ALA A 131 6.48 -15.48 8.83
N SER A 132 5.72 -16.54 9.10
CA SER A 132 4.98 -17.27 8.07
C SER A 132 3.59 -17.68 8.52
N ALA A 133 2.62 -17.59 7.61
CA ALA A 133 1.23 -18.03 7.83
C ALA A 133 0.50 -18.39 6.53
N SER A 134 -0.52 -19.25 6.61
CA SER A 134 -1.44 -19.43 5.47
C SER A 134 -2.26 -18.17 5.25
N LEU A 135 -2.94 -17.69 6.30
CA LEU A 135 -3.60 -16.40 6.32
C LEU A 135 -3.05 -15.56 7.46
N PHE A 136 -2.51 -14.39 7.13
CA PHE A 136 -2.08 -13.39 8.10
C PHE A 136 -3.04 -12.20 8.06
N MET A 137 -3.68 -11.89 9.16
CA MET A 137 -4.66 -10.81 9.23
C MET A 137 -4.40 -9.86 10.40
N ASP A 138 -4.45 -8.56 10.12
CA ASP A 138 -4.34 -7.50 11.12
C ASP A 138 -5.40 -6.41 10.87
N THR A 139 -6.29 -6.21 11.85
CA THR A 139 -7.47 -5.34 11.72
C THR A 139 -7.55 -4.35 12.88
N GLU A 140 -8.32 -3.28 12.70
CA GLU A 140 -8.51 -2.24 13.74
C GLU A 140 -7.18 -1.67 14.26
N GLU A 141 -6.22 -1.40 13.34
CA GLU A 141 -4.89 -0.83 13.66
C GLU A 141 -4.01 -1.70 14.60
N TYR A 142 -4.22 -3.03 14.65
CA TYR A 142 -3.31 -3.92 15.36
C TYR A 142 -1.87 -3.79 14.84
N HIS A 143 -0.92 -3.48 15.71
CA HIS A 143 0.45 -3.18 15.30
C HIS A 143 1.26 -4.45 15.04
N VAL A 144 1.93 -4.53 13.88
CA VAL A 144 2.75 -5.68 13.49
C VAL A 144 4.12 -5.20 13.03
N SER A 145 5.17 -5.73 13.65
CA SER A 145 6.57 -5.48 13.28
C SER A 145 7.30 -6.82 13.09
N VAL A 146 7.77 -7.08 11.87
CA VAL A 146 8.57 -8.27 11.55
C VAL A 146 9.90 -7.83 10.95
N SER A 147 11.00 -8.21 11.59
CA SER A 147 12.36 -7.81 11.16
C SER A 147 12.92 -8.69 10.03
N GLY A 148 12.46 -9.95 9.94
CA GLY A 148 12.88 -10.90 8.91
C GLY A 148 11.94 -10.96 7.70
N GLU A 149 12.06 -12.05 6.93
CA GLU A 149 11.19 -12.31 5.79
C GLU A 149 9.76 -12.64 6.22
N GLN A 150 8.79 -12.14 5.46
CA GLN A 150 7.36 -12.42 5.64
C GLN A 150 6.88 -13.36 4.52
N GLN A 151 6.36 -14.52 4.91
CA GLN A 151 5.89 -15.56 3.99
C GLN A 151 4.43 -15.89 4.30
N PHE A 152 3.52 -15.07 3.78
CA PHE A 152 2.08 -15.25 3.95
C PHE A 152 1.46 -15.74 2.64
N SER A 153 0.63 -16.78 2.69
CA SER A 153 -0.09 -17.22 1.48
C SER A 153 -1.16 -16.21 1.09
N LEU A 154 -1.82 -15.60 2.07
CA LEU A 154 -2.68 -14.43 1.91
C LEU A 154 -2.46 -13.50 3.10
N ARG A 155 -2.39 -12.18 2.86
CA ARG A 155 -2.39 -11.18 3.93
C ARG A 155 -3.62 -10.28 3.80
N ILE A 156 -4.36 -10.11 4.88
CA ILE A 156 -5.49 -9.16 4.97
C ILE A 156 -5.12 -8.14 6.03
N SER A 157 -4.84 -6.91 5.65
CA SER A 157 -4.43 -5.89 6.61
C SER A 157 -5.22 -4.62 6.38
N ASN A 158 -5.61 -3.96 7.48
CA ASN A 158 -6.12 -2.60 7.39
C ASN A 158 -5.06 -1.61 6.87
N TRP A 159 -3.77 -1.97 6.87
CA TRP A 159 -2.65 -1.04 6.70
C TRP A 159 -1.48 -1.49 5.81
N ASP A 160 -1.30 -2.77 5.49
CA ASP A 160 0.03 -3.21 5.06
C ASP A 160 0.40 -3.02 3.59
N GLU A 161 1.46 -2.25 3.37
CA GLU A 161 2.08 -1.78 2.12
C GLU A 161 2.58 -2.87 1.15
N LEU A 162 2.61 -4.15 1.53
CA LEU A 162 3.25 -5.21 0.76
C LEU A 162 2.38 -6.48 0.58
N GLY A 163 1.09 -6.42 0.92
CA GLY A 163 0.16 -7.57 0.91
C GLY A 163 -0.90 -7.55 -0.19
N ASP A 164 -1.27 -8.74 -0.65
CA ASP A 164 -2.15 -9.00 -1.79
C ASP A 164 -3.61 -8.52 -1.59
N TRP A 165 -3.93 -7.44 -2.33
CA TRP A 165 -5.23 -7.04 -2.90
C TRP A 165 -6.54 -7.24 -2.16
N ASN A 166 -6.63 -7.23 -0.84
CA ASN A 166 -7.94 -7.12 -0.21
C ASN A 166 -7.97 -6.27 1.05
N ASP A 167 -8.69 -5.15 0.97
CA ASP A 167 -9.46 -4.66 2.11
C ASP A 167 -10.34 -5.80 2.64
N LEU A 168 -10.89 -5.69 3.85
CA LEU A 168 -11.99 -6.56 4.31
C LEU A 168 -13.22 -6.36 3.40
N ASP A 169 -13.15 -6.87 2.18
CA ASP A 169 -14.25 -6.87 1.24
C ASP A 169 -15.20 -7.98 1.69
N GLU A 170 -16.49 -7.69 1.65
CA GLU A 170 -17.53 -8.63 2.05
C GLU A 170 -17.38 -9.97 1.31
N ASP A 171 -17.10 -9.89 0.01
CA ASP A 171 -16.85 -11.04 -0.84
C ASP A 171 -15.56 -11.79 -0.48
N LEU A 172 -14.54 -11.09 0.03
CA LEU A 172 -13.31 -11.72 0.51
C LEU A 172 -13.57 -12.48 1.80
N LEU A 173 -14.12 -11.84 2.83
CA LEU A 173 -14.38 -12.49 4.12
C LEU A 173 -15.28 -13.71 3.92
N LYS A 174 -16.35 -13.56 3.13
CA LYS A 174 -17.25 -14.64 2.75
C LYS A 174 -16.57 -15.70 1.86
N GLY A 175 -15.57 -15.31 1.08
CA GLY A 175 -14.83 -16.21 0.21
C GLY A 175 -13.74 -17.01 0.94
N VAL A 176 -13.11 -16.44 1.96
CA VAL A 176 -11.94 -17.01 2.65
C VAL A 176 -12.34 -17.76 3.90
N PHE A 177 -13.36 -17.29 4.63
CA PHE A 177 -13.81 -17.89 5.88
C PHE A 177 -15.08 -18.72 5.70
N VAL A 178 -15.23 -19.73 6.55
CA VAL A 178 -16.52 -20.41 6.71
C VAL A 178 -17.58 -19.39 7.15
N GLN A 179 -18.74 -19.41 6.49
CA GLN A 179 -19.78 -18.39 6.68
C GLN A 179 -20.23 -18.23 8.13
N ASP A 180 -20.26 -19.33 8.89
CA ASP A 180 -20.63 -19.33 10.31
C ASP A 180 -19.64 -18.55 11.21
N CYS A 181 -18.43 -18.27 10.72
CA CYS A 181 -17.41 -17.48 11.42
C CYS A 181 -17.39 -16.01 10.97
N VAL A 182 -18.26 -15.62 10.03
CA VAL A 182 -18.38 -14.23 9.56
C VAL A 182 -19.65 -13.65 10.16
N MET A 183 -19.56 -12.49 10.82
CA MET A 183 -20.69 -11.82 11.44
C MET A 183 -20.81 -10.37 10.98
N GLU A 184 -22.04 -9.86 11.02
CA GLU A 184 -22.34 -8.44 10.82
C GLU A 184 -22.23 -7.73 12.18
N LEU A 185 -21.30 -6.78 12.28
CA LEU A 185 -21.17 -5.87 13.42
C LEU A 185 -21.58 -4.47 12.98
N GLY A 186 -22.83 -4.11 13.27
CA GLY A 186 -23.41 -2.86 12.79
C GLY A 186 -23.61 -2.90 11.27
N GLU A 187 -22.82 -2.13 10.53
CA GLU A 187 -22.89 -2.05 9.07
C GLU A 187 -21.62 -2.63 8.39
N GLU A 188 -20.74 -3.26 9.17
CA GLU A 188 -19.49 -3.86 8.71
C GLU A 188 -19.50 -5.37 8.96
N LEU A 189 -18.75 -6.11 8.15
CA LEU A 189 -18.52 -7.54 8.38
C LEU A 189 -17.20 -7.70 9.13
N THR A 190 -17.24 -8.55 10.15
CA THR A 190 -16.05 -8.97 10.90
C THR A 190 -16.12 -10.47 11.15
N LEU A 191 -15.13 -11.02 11.84
CA LEU A 191 -15.13 -12.41 12.25
C LEU A 191 -15.70 -12.57 13.66
N ASP A 192 -16.43 -13.65 13.85
CA ASP A 192 -16.99 -14.03 15.14
C ASP A 192 -15.94 -14.85 15.92
N ARG A 193 -15.29 -14.22 16.90
CA ARG A 193 -14.25 -14.81 17.75
C ARG A 193 -14.73 -16.08 18.46
N GLU A 194 -15.94 -16.06 19.02
CA GLU A 194 -16.52 -17.22 19.70
C GLU A 194 -16.66 -18.40 18.73
N LYS A 195 -17.13 -18.14 17.50
CA LYS A 195 -17.27 -19.17 16.46
C LYS A 195 -15.92 -19.69 15.98
N LEU A 196 -14.91 -18.84 15.81
CA LEU A 196 -13.55 -19.28 15.50
C LEU A 196 -13.04 -20.25 16.59
N LEU A 197 -13.23 -19.91 17.87
CA LEU A 197 -12.83 -20.76 18.98
C LEU A 197 -13.57 -22.10 19.02
N GLU A 198 -14.86 -22.13 18.70
CA GLU A 198 -15.63 -23.38 18.55
C GLU A 198 -15.01 -24.31 17.49
N TYR A 199 -14.61 -23.76 16.35
CA TYR A 199 -13.96 -24.51 15.27
C TYR A 199 -12.59 -25.04 15.69
N PHE A 200 -11.76 -24.20 16.33
CA PHE A 200 -10.44 -24.62 16.80
C PHE A 200 -10.53 -25.74 17.84
N LYS A 201 -11.45 -25.63 18.82
CA LYS A 201 -11.72 -26.70 19.80
C LYS A 201 -12.20 -28.01 19.16
N ALA A 202 -12.86 -27.92 18.02
CA ALA A 202 -13.30 -29.08 17.24
C ALA A 202 -12.23 -29.63 16.28
N GLY A 203 -11.04 -29.01 16.22
CA GLY A 203 -9.96 -29.37 15.29
C GLY A 203 -10.34 -29.14 13.82
N ARG A 204 -11.18 -28.13 13.55
CA ARG A 204 -11.63 -27.76 12.20
C ARG A 204 -10.96 -26.47 11.76
N SER A 205 -10.63 -26.39 10.47
CA SER A 205 -10.19 -25.14 9.87
C SER A 205 -11.37 -24.17 9.74
N VAL A 206 -11.07 -22.89 9.96
CA VAL A 206 -11.99 -21.76 9.73
C VAL A 206 -11.86 -21.20 8.31
N LEU A 207 -10.86 -21.69 7.56
CA LEU A 207 -10.48 -21.20 6.24
C LEU A 207 -11.03 -22.11 5.14
N ILE A 208 -11.31 -21.53 3.97
CA ILE A 208 -11.66 -22.24 2.73
C ILE A 208 -10.36 -22.38 1.90
N PRO A 209 -9.70 -23.55 1.92
CA PRO A 209 -8.31 -23.66 1.43
C PRO A 209 -8.12 -23.28 -0.05
N ASP A 210 -9.10 -23.56 -0.90
CA ASP A 210 -9.05 -23.25 -2.34
C ASP A 210 -8.97 -21.75 -2.65
N LYS A 211 -9.20 -20.91 -1.63
CA LYS A 211 -9.24 -19.44 -1.71
C LYS A 211 -8.02 -18.79 -1.06
N ILE A 212 -7.19 -19.56 -0.37
CA ILE A 212 -5.88 -19.11 0.13
C ILE A 212 -4.84 -19.49 -0.92
N LYS A 213 -4.49 -18.52 -1.75
CA LYS A 213 -3.44 -18.66 -2.76
C LYS A 213 -2.50 -17.47 -2.61
N THR A 214 -1.20 -17.75 -2.74
CA THR A 214 -0.20 -16.71 -2.94
C THR A 214 -0.61 -15.84 -4.11
N ALA A 215 -0.52 -14.53 -3.91
CA ALA A 215 -0.51 -13.53 -4.97
C ALA A 215 0.22 -14.04 -6.20
N GLU A 216 -0.50 -14.28 -7.30
CA GLU A 216 0.17 -14.40 -8.58
C GLU A 216 0.49 -12.98 -9.06
N GLU A 217 1.71 -12.75 -9.56
CA GLU A 217 2.01 -11.50 -10.24
C GLU A 217 0.94 -11.29 -11.33
N PRO A 218 0.35 -10.08 -11.43
CA PRO A 218 -0.64 -9.83 -12.46
C PRO A 218 -0.04 -10.09 -13.84
N ASP A 219 -0.82 -10.70 -14.74
CA ASP A 219 -0.43 -10.83 -16.15
C ASP A 219 -0.49 -9.44 -16.80
N ILE A 220 0.64 -8.71 -16.73
CA ILE A 220 0.76 -7.34 -17.21
C ILE A 220 0.83 -7.36 -18.75
N PRO A 221 -0.11 -6.73 -19.46
CA PRO A 221 -0.08 -6.69 -20.92
C PRO A 221 1.20 -6.01 -21.43
N PHE A 222 1.81 -6.60 -22.46
CA PHE A 222 2.94 -5.99 -23.17
C PHE A 222 2.42 -5.29 -24.44
N PRO A 223 2.30 -3.95 -24.46
CA PRO A 223 1.64 -3.22 -25.54
C PRO A 223 2.52 -3.01 -26.78
N PHE A 224 3.72 -3.58 -26.80
CA PHE A 224 4.69 -3.46 -27.90
C PHE A 224 4.66 -4.72 -28.77
N GLY A 225 4.97 -4.57 -30.07
CA GLY A 225 4.94 -5.70 -31.00
C GLY A 225 6.00 -6.78 -30.71
N ASN A 226 7.11 -6.37 -30.07
CA ASN A 226 8.22 -7.20 -29.60
C ASN A 226 9.15 -6.33 -28.74
N SER A 227 10.24 -6.90 -28.22
CA SER A 227 11.26 -6.20 -27.43
C SER A 227 12.38 -5.54 -28.27
N GLU A 228 12.32 -5.63 -29.60
CA GLU A 228 13.37 -5.08 -30.47
C GLU A 228 13.31 -3.56 -30.57
N ILE A 229 14.45 -2.96 -30.89
CA ILE A 229 14.49 -1.53 -31.20
C ILE A 229 13.90 -1.33 -32.60
N SER A 230 12.79 -0.62 -32.69
CA SER A 230 12.10 -0.36 -33.96
C SER A 230 11.41 1.00 -33.95
N THR A 231 11.16 1.55 -35.14
CA THR A 231 10.36 2.77 -35.31
C THR A 231 8.96 2.60 -34.70
N GLY A 232 8.35 1.42 -34.84
CA GLY A 232 7.05 1.10 -34.25
C GLY A 232 7.06 1.20 -32.72
N ASN A 233 8.04 0.59 -32.06
CA ASN A 233 8.16 0.65 -30.60
C ASN A 233 8.51 2.05 -30.10
N LEU A 234 9.40 2.78 -30.80
CA LEU A 234 9.73 4.16 -30.47
C LEU A 234 8.50 5.08 -30.59
N THR A 235 7.70 4.92 -31.64
CA THR A 235 6.44 5.65 -31.80
C THR A 235 5.46 5.30 -30.68
N ARG A 236 5.30 4.01 -30.34
CA ARG A 236 4.41 3.58 -29.24
C ARG A 236 4.83 4.13 -27.87
N LEU A 237 6.13 4.25 -27.61
CA LEU A 237 6.66 4.90 -26.41
C LEU A 237 6.31 6.40 -26.39
N ALA A 238 6.52 7.10 -27.51
CA ALA A 238 6.26 8.52 -27.63
C ALA A 238 4.76 8.89 -27.65
N ASP A 239 3.90 7.94 -28.02
CA ASP A 239 2.44 8.07 -28.05
C ASP A 239 1.76 7.39 -26.85
N SER A 240 2.54 7.02 -25.83
CA SER A 240 2.07 6.48 -24.56
C SER A 240 1.14 7.45 -23.82
N ILE A 241 0.21 6.91 -23.03
CA ILE A 241 -0.62 7.71 -22.10
C ILE A 241 0.19 8.43 -21.02
N LEU A 242 1.45 8.01 -20.82
CA LEU A 242 2.41 8.65 -19.93
C LEU A 242 2.91 9.99 -20.47
N MET A 243 2.66 10.29 -21.75
CA MET A 243 3.07 11.54 -22.39
C MET A 243 2.09 12.67 -22.06
N PRO A 244 2.48 13.68 -21.25
CA PRO A 244 1.59 14.77 -20.88
C PRO A 244 1.24 15.63 -22.09
N PHE A 245 0.00 16.14 -22.14
CA PHE A 245 -0.37 17.21 -23.07
C PHE A 245 0.23 18.53 -22.56
N GLU A 246 1.38 18.94 -23.10
CA GLU A 246 1.85 20.31 -22.85
C GLU A 246 0.98 21.30 -23.64
N ALA A 247 0.40 22.28 -22.94
CA ALA A 247 -0.39 23.36 -23.53
C ALA A 247 0.42 24.31 -24.44
N LYS A 248 1.71 24.05 -24.66
CA LYS A 248 2.59 24.83 -25.54
C LYS A 248 3.09 23.92 -26.65
N GLU A 249 2.94 24.39 -27.88
CA GLU A 249 3.13 23.71 -29.18
C GLU A 249 4.54 23.13 -29.47
N SER A 250 5.39 22.90 -28.45
CA SER A 250 6.79 22.48 -28.56
C SER A 250 7.03 20.97 -28.49
N GLY A 251 6.08 20.18 -27.99
CA GLY A 251 6.24 18.75 -27.70
C GLY A 251 6.08 18.40 -26.23
N GLY A 252 6.20 17.12 -25.90
CA GLY A 252 6.13 16.60 -24.53
C GLY A 252 7.25 15.60 -24.25
N LYS A 253 7.46 15.32 -22.96
CA LYS A 253 8.37 14.27 -22.51
C LYS A 253 7.90 13.66 -21.19
N TYR A 254 8.27 12.41 -20.95
CA TYR A 254 8.26 11.82 -19.61
C TYR A 254 9.64 11.25 -19.30
N GLU A 255 10.02 11.30 -18.03
CA GLU A 255 11.34 10.90 -17.57
C GLU A 255 11.29 10.34 -16.15
N PHE A 256 12.12 9.33 -15.89
CA PHE A 256 12.17 8.66 -14.60
C PHE A 256 13.53 8.01 -14.36
N TRP A 257 13.83 7.77 -13.10
CA TRP A 257 14.95 6.96 -12.65
C TRP A 257 14.46 5.57 -12.28
N ARG A 258 15.27 4.57 -12.55
CA ARG A 258 15.11 3.21 -12.02
C ARG A 258 16.49 2.73 -11.63
N ASP A 259 16.68 2.43 -10.35
CA ASP A 259 18.00 2.19 -9.77
C ASP A 259 18.96 3.34 -10.17
N ASP A 260 20.10 3.03 -10.78
CA ASP A 260 21.10 4.03 -11.23
C ASP A 260 20.92 4.44 -12.71
N GLU A 261 19.80 4.08 -13.34
CA GLU A 261 19.52 4.38 -14.75
C GLU A 261 18.43 5.44 -14.93
N PHE A 262 18.70 6.40 -15.80
CA PHE A 262 17.77 7.45 -16.19
C PHE A 262 17.19 7.20 -17.58
N TYR A 263 15.87 7.33 -17.66
CA TYR A 263 15.08 7.13 -18.86
C TYR A 263 14.35 8.43 -19.22
N ARG A 264 14.35 8.80 -20.49
CA ARG A 264 13.53 9.90 -21.00
C ARG A 264 12.99 9.57 -22.38
N VAL A 265 11.69 9.75 -22.55
CA VAL A 265 11.02 9.64 -23.85
C VAL A 265 10.55 11.03 -24.28
N ILE A 266 10.80 11.38 -25.54
CA ILE A 266 10.61 12.72 -26.09
C ILE A 266 9.72 12.62 -27.34
N ARG A 267 8.77 13.54 -27.45
CA ARG A 267 7.99 13.79 -28.66
C ARG A 267 7.96 15.30 -28.94
N SER A 268 8.34 15.74 -30.14
CA SER A 268 8.16 17.13 -30.57
C SER A 268 7.03 17.25 -31.58
N SER A 269 6.25 18.33 -31.47
CA SER A 269 5.17 18.72 -32.38
C SER A 269 5.59 19.73 -33.45
N SER A 270 6.90 19.94 -33.66
CA SER A 270 7.42 20.82 -34.72
C SER A 270 7.12 20.29 -36.13
N GLU A 271 7.42 21.09 -37.18
CA GLU A 271 7.17 20.75 -38.60
C GLU A 271 7.71 19.37 -39.05
N ALA A 272 8.69 18.79 -38.32
CA ALA A 272 9.06 17.38 -38.40
C ALA A 272 8.72 16.66 -37.09
N GLU A 273 8.02 15.52 -37.18
CA GLU A 273 7.69 14.68 -36.02
C GLU A 273 8.96 14.02 -35.45
N TYR A 274 9.59 14.67 -34.48
CA TYR A 274 10.76 14.15 -33.78
C TYR A 274 10.32 13.29 -32.58
N ARG A 275 10.82 12.06 -32.50
CA ARG A 275 10.62 11.14 -31.38
C ARG A 275 11.96 10.57 -30.95
N ALA A 276 12.21 10.50 -29.65
CA ALA A 276 13.47 9.96 -29.15
C ALA A 276 13.33 9.29 -27.78
N VAL A 277 14.22 8.34 -27.53
CA VAL A 277 14.48 7.71 -26.22
C VAL A 277 15.92 8.02 -25.85
N TYR A 278 16.09 8.62 -24.67
CA TYR A 278 17.38 8.87 -24.05
C TYR A 278 17.53 7.94 -22.85
N LEU A 279 18.62 7.19 -22.82
CA LEU A 279 19.04 6.31 -21.74
C LEU A 279 20.35 6.83 -21.19
N GLN A 280 20.50 6.86 -19.87
CA GLN A 280 21.74 7.27 -19.21
C GLN A 280 21.99 6.40 -17.98
N GLU A 281 23.25 6.03 -17.78
CA GLU A 281 23.81 5.57 -16.51
C GLU A 281 24.93 6.54 -16.09
N ASP A 282 25.53 6.34 -14.91
CA ASP A 282 26.55 7.22 -14.31
C ASP A 282 27.55 7.85 -15.30
N ARG A 283 28.11 7.05 -16.21
CA ARG A 283 29.25 7.46 -17.05
C ARG A 283 28.90 7.68 -18.51
N CYS A 284 27.76 7.20 -19.00
CA CYS A 284 27.46 7.24 -20.41
C CYS A 284 25.96 7.37 -20.71
N ALA A 285 25.66 7.86 -21.91
CA ALA A 285 24.29 7.98 -22.40
C ALA A 285 24.18 7.58 -23.86
N VAL A 286 23.02 7.01 -24.20
CA VAL A 286 22.63 6.64 -25.55
C VAL A 286 21.29 7.30 -25.87
N ILE A 287 21.16 7.82 -27.09
CA ILE A 287 19.90 8.30 -27.62
C ILE A 287 19.55 7.54 -28.90
N VAL A 288 18.30 7.09 -28.97
CA VAL A 288 17.68 6.50 -30.16
C VAL A 288 16.60 7.46 -30.64
N GLU A 289 16.70 7.95 -31.87
CA GLU A 289 15.81 9.00 -32.37
C GLU A 289 15.31 8.71 -33.79
N THR A 290 14.11 9.23 -34.11
CA THR A 290 13.59 9.21 -35.48
C THR A 290 14.29 10.26 -36.32
N LYS A 291 14.56 9.89 -37.56
CA LYS A 291 15.04 10.83 -38.58
C LYS A 291 14.25 10.62 -39.86
N GLU A 292 13.79 11.72 -40.43
CA GLU A 292 13.27 11.70 -41.80
C GLU A 292 14.43 11.58 -42.78
N ASP A 293 14.41 10.51 -43.56
CA ASP A 293 15.34 10.26 -44.64
C ASP A 293 14.55 10.15 -45.96
N GLU A 294 15.27 10.25 -47.09
CA GLU A 294 14.69 10.12 -48.42
C GLU A 294 15.33 8.93 -49.15
N ARG A 295 14.50 8.02 -49.67
CA ARG A 295 14.97 6.92 -50.53
C ARG A 295 14.21 6.95 -51.84
N ASN A 296 14.93 7.20 -52.93
CA ASN A 296 14.37 7.28 -54.29
C ASN A 296 13.22 8.31 -54.44
N GLY A 297 13.28 9.47 -53.78
CA GLY A 297 12.20 10.47 -53.85
C GLY A 297 11.04 10.23 -52.90
N ILE A 298 11.09 9.17 -52.07
CA ILE A 298 10.03 8.82 -51.12
C ILE A 298 10.56 9.07 -49.69
N PRO A 299 9.92 9.97 -48.92
CA PRO A 299 10.24 10.16 -47.51
C PRO A 299 9.96 8.87 -46.72
N TYR A 300 10.89 8.51 -45.84
CA TYR A 300 10.69 7.43 -44.88
C TYR A 300 11.36 7.79 -43.55
N VAL A 301 10.86 7.21 -42.45
CA VAL A 301 11.43 7.42 -41.11
C VAL A 301 12.42 6.29 -40.82
N SER A 302 13.64 6.65 -40.45
CA SER A 302 14.68 5.73 -39.98
C SER A 302 15.01 5.97 -38.51
N LEU A 303 15.77 5.05 -37.92
CA LEU A 303 16.33 5.22 -36.58
C LEU A 303 17.78 5.64 -36.68
N HIS A 304 18.12 6.66 -35.90
CA HIS A 304 19.48 7.12 -35.67
C HIS A 304 19.87 6.88 -34.22
N TYR A 305 21.13 6.49 -34.02
CA TYR A 305 21.67 6.14 -32.71
C TYR A 305 22.88 7.03 -32.45
N ARG A 306 22.94 7.64 -31.27
CA ARG A 306 24.13 8.38 -30.82
C ARG A 306 24.48 8.00 -29.39
N GLY A 307 25.77 8.00 -29.08
CA GLY A 307 26.29 7.73 -27.74
C GLY A 307 27.29 8.78 -27.29
N ARG A 308 27.42 8.98 -25.98
CA ARG A 308 28.44 9.86 -25.38
C ARG A 308 28.83 9.39 -23.98
N TYR A 309 30.01 9.81 -23.53
CA TYR A 309 30.35 9.79 -22.10
C TYR A 309 29.81 11.07 -21.43
N ILE A 310 29.38 10.95 -20.18
CA ILE A 310 28.84 12.09 -19.40
C ILE A 310 29.97 12.97 -18.86
N GLU A 311 31.07 12.34 -18.46
CA GLU A 311 32.26 12.98 -17.92
C GLU A 311 33.53 12.49 -18.63
N GLY A 312 34.57 13.31 -18.65
CA GLY A 312 35.86 13.00 -19.29
C GLY A 312 36.26 14.00 -20.36
N GLU A 313 37.27 13.64 -21.17
CA GLU A 313 37.83 14.52 -22.21
C GLU A 313 36.95 14.62 -23.46
N ASP A 314 36.13 13.60 -23.74
CA ASP A 314 35.21 13.55 -24.89
C ASP A 314 33.77 13.27 -24.42
N THR A 315 32.97 14.33 -24.40
CA THR A 315 31.55 14.32 -23.99
C THR A 315 30.60 14.65 -25.16
N GLU A 316 31.12 14.67 -26.39
CA GLU A 316 30.34 14.92 -27.60
C GLU A 316 29.49 13.71 -27.98
N TRP A 317 28.43 13.96 -28.75
CA TRP A 317 27.56 12.91 -29.29
C TRP A 317 28.18 12.31 -30.55
N HIS A 318 28.49 11.02 -30.50
CA HIS A 318 29.05 10.29 -31.63
C HIS A 318 28.03 9.33 -32.23
N PRO A 319 28.12 9.02 -33.54
CA PRO A 319 27.34 7.94 -34.14
C PRO A 319 27.52 6.63 -33.37
N PHE A 320 26.42 5.92 -33.14
CA PHE A 320 26.41 4.66 -32.43
C PHE A 320 26.13 3.50 -33.38
N ASP A 321 26.98 2.46 -33.33
CA ASP A 321 26.86 1.24 -34.12
C ASP A 321 27.48 0.02 -33.39
N ALA A 322 27.59 -1.12 -34.07
CA ALA A 322 28.13 -2.35 -33.50
C ALA A 322 29.60 -2.25 -33.03
N THR A 323 30.33 -1.23 -33.46
CA THR A 323 31.73 -0.95 -33.10
C THR A 323 31.87 0.06 -31.96
N SER A 324 30.77 0.66 -31.50
CA SER A 324 30.78 1.60 -30.40
C SER A 324 31.32 0.99 -29.10
N PRO A 325 31.87 1.81 -28.19
CA PRO A 325 32.37 1.37 -26.90
C PRO A 325 31.39 0.46 -26.14
N GLU A 326 31.93 -0.56 -25.49
CA GLU A 326 31.15 -1.57 -24.77
C GLU A 326 30.16 -0.99 -23.74
N PRO A 327 30.51 0.01 -22.91
CA PRO A 327 29.55 0.57 -21.95
C PRO A 327 28.27 1.12 -22.61
N LEU A 328 28.42 1.86 -23.72
CA LEU A 328 27.28 2.39 -24.48
C LEU A 328 26.42 1.26 -25.05
N ARG A 329 27.06 0.18 -25.55
CA ARG A 329 26.33 -0.97 -26.11
C ARG A 329 25.55 -1.72 -25.03
N LEU A 330 26.15 -1.93 -23.86
CA LEU A 330 25.49 -2.60 -22.73
C LEU A 330 24.32 -1.76 -22.19
N LEU A 331 24.49 -0.44 -22.07
CA LEU A 331 23.40 0.46 -21.66
C LEU A 331 22.20 0.34 -22.59
N LEU A 332 22.40 0.37 -23.91
CA LEU A 332 21.29 0.22 -24.85
C LEU A 332 20.66 -1.18 -24.81
N GLN A 333 21.48 -2.23 -24.71
CA GLN A 333 21.03 -3.62 -24.70
C GLN A 333 20.17 -3.95 -23.46
N ARG A 334 20.53 -3.40 -22.29
CA ARG A 334 19.81 -3.59 -21.02
C ARG A 334 18.65 -2.60 -20.89
N GLY A 335 18.91 -1.32 -21.14
CA GLY A 335 17.97 -0.24 -20.88
C GLY A 335 16.75 -0.27 -21.81
N TRP A 336 16.90 -0.68 -23.08
CA TRP A 336 15.74 -0.69 -23.98
C TRP A 336 14.64 -1.68 -23.55
N PRO A 337 14.92 -2.98 -23.30
CA PRO A 337 13.91 -3.88 -22.74
C PRO A 337 13.36 -3.41 -21.39
N ALA A 338 14.22 -2.89 -20.50
CA ALA A 338 13.82 -2.40 -19.18
C ALA A 338 12.83 -1.22 -19.27
N LEU A 339 13.03 -0.31 -20.23
CA LEU A 339 12.10 0.78 -20.53
C LEU A 339 10.74 0.26 -21.00
N LEU A 340 10.72 -0.69 -21.95
CA LEU A 340 9.47 -1.26 -22.45
C LEU A 340 8.69 -1.94 -21.31
N THR A 341 9.36 -2.70 -20.46
CA THR A 341 8.75 -3.30 -19.27
C THR A 341 8.23 -2.24 -18.31
N ALA A 342 9.04 -1.23 -17.95
CA ALA A 342 8.62 -0.18 -17.03
C ALA A 342 7.39 0.58 -17.53
N VAL A 343 7.38 0.99 -18.80
CA VAL A 343 6.23 1.66 -19.42
C VAL A 343 4.98 0.77 -19.41
N SER A 344 5.12 -0.53 -19.72
CA SER A 344 4.00 -1.48 -19.67
C SER A 344 3.35 -1.51 -18.28
N ARG A 345 4.18 -1.54 -17.22
CA ARG A 345 3.72 -1.56 -15.83
C ARG A 345 3.09 -0.23 -15.41
N PHE A 346 3.72 0.90 -15.73
CA PHE A 346 3.18 2.22 -15.41
C PHE A 346 1.83 2.45 -16.08
N GLU A 347 1.68 2.07 -17.35
CA GLU A 347 0.39 2.16 -18.04
C GLU A 347 -0.65 1.21 -17.44
N TYR A 348 -0.26 -0.01 -17.08
CA TYR A 348 -1.14 -0.98 -16.43
C TYR A 348 -1.70 -0.44 -15.12
N TYR A 349 -0.85 -0.02 -14.18
CA TYR A 349 -1.32 0.48 -12.88
C TYR A 349 -2.12 1.78 -13.01
N ARG A 350 -1.71 2.71 -13.87
CA ARG A 350 -2.50 3.94 -14.11
C ARG A 350 -3.87 3.67 -14.75
N SER A 351 -4.04 2.54 -15.45
CA SER A 351 -5.33 2.17 -16.03
C SER A 351 -6.38 1.72 -15.00
N TYR A 352 -5.99 1.40 -13.76
CA TYR A 352 -6.93 1.02 -12.70
C TYR A 352 -7.83 2.17 -12.28
N VAL A 353 -7.33 3.41 -12.36
CA VAL A 353 -8.08 4.61 -12.00
C VAL A 353 -8.46 5.34 -13.27
N ARG A 354 -9.75 5.30 -13.60
CA ARG A 354 -10.27 5.90 -14.83
C ARG A 354 -10.76 7.34 -14.58
N PRO A 355 -10.67 8.24 -15.57
CA PRO A 355 -11.20 9.60 -15.46
C PRO A 355 -12.68 9.65 -15.05
N GLU A 356 -13.48 8.65 -15.45
CA GLU A 356 -14.88 8.55 -15.09
C GLU A 356 -15.07 8.31 -13.58
N GLN A 357 -14.19 7.52 -12.94
CA GLN A 357 -14.25 7.29 -11.49
C GLN A 357 -13.97 8.57 -10.72
N ILE A 358 -12.98 9.36 -11.16
CA ILE A 358 -12.70 10.68 -10.58
C ILE A 358 -13.93 11.59 -10.73
N SER A 359 -14.52 11.62 -11.91
CA SER A 359 -15.71 12.42 -12.19
C SER A 359 -16.92 12.00 -11.35
N GLU A 360 -17.12 10.68 -11.17
CA GLU A 360 -18.19 10.14 -10.33
C GLU A 360 -17.99 10.54 -8.86
N ILE A 361 -16.80 10.37 -8.31
CA ILE A 361 -16.47 10.79 -6.93
C ILE A 361 -16.73 12.29 -6.73
N LEU A 362 -16.21 13.14 -7.64
CA LEU A 362 -16.37 14.59 -7.54
C LEU A 362 -17.83 15.05 -7.66
N SER A 363 -18.70 14.21 -8.23
CA SER A 363 -20.14 14.47 -8.36
C SER A 363 -20.99 13.99 -7.18
N LEU A 364 -20.40 13.30 -6.20
CA LEU A 364 -21.16 12.77 -5.07
C LEU A 364 -21.74 13.89 -4.20
N PRO A 365 -23.02 13.80 -3.79
CA PRO A 365 -23.63 14.71 -2.80
C PRO A 365 -22.82 14.92 -1.52
N VAL A 366 -22.15 13.88 -1.02
CA VAL A 366 -21.28 13.97 0.16
C VAL A 366 -20.03 14.82 -0.10
N VAL A 367 -19.58 14.92 -1.35
CA VAL A 367 -18.40 15.72 -1.73
C VAL A 367 -18.76 17.18 -1.98
N GLU A 368 -20.00 17.49 -2.38
CA GLU A 368 -20.43 18.85 -2.75
C GLU A 368 -20.12 19.95 -1.71
N ALA A 369 -20.10 19.61 -0.40
CA ALA A 369 -19.82 20.59 0.66
C ALA A 369 -18.35 21.01 0.73
N TYR A 370 -17.46 20.20 0.16
CA TYR A 370 -16.00 20.33 0.15
C TYR A 370 -15.56 20.92 -1.20
N ASP A 371 -15.94 22.18 -1.42
CA ASP A 371 -15.84 22.86 -2.71
C ASP A 371 -14.60 23.76 -2.87
N ASP A 372 -13.80 23.93 -1.82
CA ASP A 372 -12.59 24.74 -1.83
C ASP A 372 -11.36 23.92 -1.47
N PHE A 373 -10.71 23.39 -2.50
CA PHE A 373 -9.51 22.55 -2.40
C PHE A 373 -8.32 23.21 -1.70
N TYR A 374 -8.28 24.54 -1.62
CA TYR A 374 -7.15 25.27 -1.03
C TYR A 374 -7.47 25.85 0.35
N ASP A 375 -8.63 25.51 0.90
CA ASP A 375 -9.03 25.81 2.27
C ASP A 375 -8.79 24.57 3.14
N ASP A 376 -8.20 24.79 4.32
CA ASP A 376 -7.77 23.70 5.21
C ASP A 376 -8.96 22.87 5.74
N ASP A 377 -10.15 23.48 5.86
CA ASP A 377 -11.36 22.82 6.36
C ASP A 377 -12.24 22.30 5.21
N LYS A 378 -12.23 22.96 4.05
CA LYS A 378 -13.13 22.63 2.92
C LYS A 378 -12.47 21.86 1.78
N GLY A 379 -11.19 21.54 1.89
CA GLY A 379 -10.48 20.81 0.86
C GLY A 379 -10.81 19.32 0.80
N GLY A 380 -11.32 18.75 1.88
CA GLY A 380 -11.56 17.32 2.02
C GLY A 380 -11.92 16.90 3.43
N PHE A 381 -12.06 15.60 3.67
CA PHE A 381 -12.37 15.06 4.99
C PHE A 381 -11.84 13.63 5.17
N TRP A 382 -11.76 13.19 6.43
CA TRP A 382 -11.43 11.83 6.80
C TRP A 382 -12.63 10.89 6.58
N CYS A 383 -12.44 9.89 5.72
CA CYS A 383 -13.37 8.79 5.50
C CYS A 383 -12.80 7.52 6.18
N GLY A 384 -13.02 7.40 7.49
CA GLY A 384 -12.34 6.40 8.33
C GLY A 384 -10.84 6.67 8.37
N SER A 385 -10.01 5.64 8.16
CA SER A 385 -8.54 5.71 8.15
C SER A 385 -7.87 6.45 6.97
N VAL A 386 -8.64 7.02 6.04
CA VAL A 386 -8.11 7.65 4.83
C VAL A 386 -8.70 9.04 4.67
N TYR A 387 -7.85 10.03 4.42
CA TYR A 387 -8.25 11.38 4.06
C TYR A 387 -8.52 11.45 2.56
N ALA A 388 -9.65 12.07 2.18
CA ALA A 388 -10.00 12.33 0.79
C ALA A 388 -10.21 13.82 0.56
N GLY A 389 -9.47 14.40 -0.39
CA GLY A 389 -9.59 15.80 -0.81
C GLY A 389 -10.04 15.97 -2.26
N PHE A 390 -10.67 17.11 -2.59
CA PHE A 390 -11.42 17.25 -3.84
C PHE A 390 -11.14 18.58 -4.55
N ARG A 391 -10.55 18.51 -5.74
CA ARG A 391 -10.43 19.66 -6.65
C ARG A 391 -11.46 19.53 -7.77
N GLN A 392 -12.48 20.38 -7.71
CA GLN A 392 -13.56 20.41 -8.67
C GLN A 392 -13.09 20.87 -10.08
N PRO A 393 -13.79 20.48 -11.16
CA PRO A 393 -13.54 21.01 -12.50
C PRO A 393 -13.71 22.54 -12.56
N GLY A 394 -12.90 23.21 -13.39
CA GLY A 394 -12.97 24.65 -13.60
C GLY A 394 -12.31 25.51 -12.50
N VAL A 395 -11.65 24.90 -11.52
CA VAL A 395 -10.86 25.61 -10.50
C VAL A 395 -9.67 26.30 -11.17
N VAL A 396 -9.55 27.62 -10.98
CA VAL A 396 -8.43 28.43 -11.50
C VAL A 396 -7.54 28.87 -10.34
N ARG A 397 -6.23 28.59 -10.44
CA ARG A 397 -5.21 29.05 -9.49
C ARG A 397 -4.03 29.65 -10.25
N ASP A 398 -3.54 30.80 -9.79
CA ASP A 398 -2.44 31.54 -10.41
C ASP A 398 -2.67 31.86 -11.90
N GLY A 399 -3.93 32.06 -12.30
CA GLY A 399 -4.33 32.38 -13.67
C GLY A 399 -4.41 31.17 -14.62
N GLU A 400 -4.23 29.95 -14.11
CA GLU A 400 -4.32 28.71 -14.87
C GLU A 400 -5.43 27.81 -14.33
N GLU A 401 -6.21 27.23 -15.23
CA GLU A 401 -7.15 26.16 -14.88
C GLU A 401 -6.37 24.95 -14.39
N LYS A 402 -6.74 24.42 -13.22
CA LYS A 402 -6.13 23.23 -12.65
C LYS A 402 -7.00 22.01 -12.95
N PRO A 403 -6.38 20.87 -13.28
CA PRO A 403 -7.11 19.65 -13.61
C PRO A 403 -7.96 19.17 -12.42
N PRO A 404 -9.16 18.60 -12.67
CA PRO A 404 -9.95 17.92 -11.64
C PRO A 404 -9.12 16.87 -10.92
N CYS A 405 -9.27 16.75 -9.61
CA CYS A 405 -8.41 15.87 -8.82
C CYS A 405 -9.10 15.34 -7.57
N VAL A 406 -8.79 14.09 -7.22
CA VAL A 406 -9.03 13.53 -5.89
C VAL A 406 -7.68 13.34 -5.21
N ILE A 407 -7.51 13.87 -4.00
CA ILE A 407 -6.39 13.52 -3.13
C ILE A 407 -6.82 12.35 -2.27
N VAL A 408 -5.91 11.40 -2.08
CA VAL A 408 -6.05 10.37 -1.05
C VAL A 408 -4.79 10.37 -0.20
N ALA A 409 -4.97 10.44 1.12
CA ALA A 409 -3.86 10.43 2.06
C ALA A 409 -4.12 9.50 3.25
N ARG A 410 -3.04 9.03 3.86
CA ARG A 410 -3.07 8.28 5.11
C ARG A 410 -1.97 8.74 6.04
N GLU A 411 -2.15 8.50 7.34
CA GLU A 411 -1.11 8.70 8.33
C GLU A 411 -0.05 7.59 8.21
N GLN A 412 1.22 7.97 8.32
CA GLN A 412 2.37 7.07 8.36
C GLN A 412 3.32 7.55 9.47
N GLY A 413 3.09 7.09 10.70
CA GLY A 413 3.82 7.57 11.87
C GLY A 413 3.48 9.04 12.19
N GLU A 414 4.48 9.91 12.21
CA GLU A 414 4.28 11.37 12.38
C GLU A 414 4.02 12.11 11.05
N ASP A 415 4.17 11.43 9.91
CA ASP A 415 4.04 12.00 8.56
C ASP A 415 2.74 11.56 7.87
N MET A 416 2.43 12.18 6.72
CA MET A 416 1.34 11.76 5.85
C MET A 416 1.86 11.29 4.49
N GLU A 417 1.34 10.16 4.04
CA GLU A 417 1.54 9.67 2.69
C GLU A 417 0.41 10.16 1.79
N ILE A 418 0.71 10.99 0.79
CA ILE A 418 -0.30 11.72 0.01
C ILE A 418 -0.18 11.41 -1.48
N TYR A 419 -1.28 10.96 -2.08
CA TYR A 419 -1.42 10.68 -3.51
C TYR A 419 -2.48 11.58 -4.15
N HIS A 420 -2.18 12.11 -5.34
CA HIS A 420 -3.09 12.92 -6.13
C HIS A 420 -3.47 12.17 -7.40
N PHE A 421 -4.77 12.06 -7.66
CA PHE A 421 -5.35 11.44 -8.84
C PHE A 421 -5.96 12.53 -9.71
N SER A 422 -5.17 13.06 -10.64
CA SER A 422 -5.51 14.23 -11.43
C SER A 422 -5.91 13.85 -12.84
N VAL A 423 -7.06 14.32 -13.32
CA VAL A 423 -7.51 14.08 -14.71
C VAL A 423 -6.73 14.99 -15.64
N GLU A 424 -5.91 14.40 -16.50
CA GLU A 424 -5.10 15.10 -17.48
C GLU A 424 -5.51 14.72 -18.90
N LYS A 425 -5.27 15.63 -19.84
CA LYS A 425 -5.37 15.31 -21.27
C LYS A 425 -4.02 14.80 -21.77
N CYS A 426 -4.06 13.81 -22.65
CA CYS A 426 -2.90 13.27 -23.35
C CYS A 426 -2.74 13.96 -24.71
N VAL A 427 -1.54 13.85 -25.31
CA VAL A 427 -1.22 14.43 -26.65
C VAL A 427 -2.18 13.96 -27.75
N ASN A 428 -2.73 12.75 -27.63
CA ASN A 428 -3.72 12.18 -28.56
C ASN A 428 -5.17 12.68 -28.33
N GLY A 429 -5.39 13.56 -27.34
CA GLY A 429 -6.70 14.10 -26.96
C GLY A 429 -7.53 13.23 -26.01
N SER A 430 -7.07 12.04 -25.61
CA SER A 430 -7.74 11.24 -24.58
C SER A 430 -7.51 11.83 -23.19
N GLU A 431 -8.38 11.50 -22.25
CA GLU A 431 -8.16 11.78 -20.83
C GLU A 431 -7.52 10.57 -20.14
N THR A 432 -6.65 10.85 -19.18
CA THR A 432 -6.00 9.86 -18.32
C THR A 432 -5.96 10.37 -16.90
N VAL A 433 -5.69 9.50 -15.93
CA VAL A 433 -5.40 9.91 -14.56
C VAL A 433 -3.90 9.92 -14.35
N ALA A 434 -3.36 11.10 -14.06
CA ALA A 434 -2.01 11.25 -13.55
C ALA A 434 -2.01 10.94 -12.05
N ILE A 435 -1.18 9.98 -11.66
CA ILE A 435 -0.96 9.63 -10.25
C ILE A 435 0.31 10.34 -9.80
N LEU A 436 0.18 11.24 -8.84
CA LEU A 436 1.27 12.03 -8.27
C LEU A 436 1.45 11.68 -6.80
N TYR A 437 2.68 11.70 -6.32
CA TYR A 437 3.04 11.50 -4.91
C TYR A 437 3.57 12.80 -4.30
N GLN A 438 3.15 13.07 -3.08
CA GLN A 438 3.61 14.18 -2.26
C GLN A 438 4.12 13.62 -0.93
N ALA A 439 5.40 13.85 -0.65
CA ALA A 439 6.12 13.19 0.43
C ALA A 439 5.76 13.66 1.85
N SER A 440 5.07 14.79 1.99
CA SER A 440 4.64 15.34 3.28
C SER A 440 3.53 16.36 3.08
N ASN A 441 2.75 16.62 4.13
CA ASN A 441 1.73 17.65 4.13
C ASN A 441 2.34 19.06 4.01
N GLY A 442 1.62 19.98 3.37
CA GLY A 442 2.03 21.37 3.19
C GLY A 442 2.19 21.80 1.72
N TYR A 443 1.89 23.07 1.44
CA TYR A 443 1.93 23.65 0.08
C TYR A 443 3.34 23.75 -0.53
N GLU A 444 4.37 23.68 0.31
CA GLU A 444 5.77 23.65 -0.06
C GLU A 444 6.19 22.32 -0.70
N HIS A 445 5.44 21.25 -0.45
CA HIS A 445 5.72 19.93 -1.00
C HIS A 445 5.07 19.78 -2.37
N ARG A 446 5.92 19.67 -3.39
CA ARG A 446 5.46 19.46 -4.77
C ARG A 446 5.03 18.01 -4.99
N ALA A 447 3.81 17.82 -5.49
CA ALA A 447 3.39 16.53 -6.02
C ALA A 447 4.12 16.21 -7.33
N LEU A 448 4.72 15.02 -7.43
CA LEU A 448 5.49 14.57 -8.58
C LEU A 448 4.91 13.27 -9.15
N PRO A 449 4.98 13.04 -10.48
CA PRO A 449 4.49 11.79 -11.06
C PRO A 449 5.16 10.56 -10.42
N VAL A 450 4.35 9.55 -10.13
CA VAL A 450 4.85 8.29 -9.58
C VAL A 450 5.42 7.44 -10.69
N TRP A 451 6.71 7.12 -10.56
CA TRP A 451 7.50 6.27 -11.46
C TRP A 451 8.09 5.06 -10.74
N ASP A 452 7.39 4.65 -9.69
CA ASP A 452 7.76 3.55 -8.81
C ASP A 452 6.57 2.58 -8.78
N GLU A 453 6.86 1.31 -9.03
CA GLU A 453 5.82 0.28 -9.18
C GLU A 453 5.09 0.02 -7.85
N GLU A 454 5.83 -0.06 -6.75
CA GLU A 454 5.29 -0.28 -5.41
C GLU A 454 4.41 0.90 -4.99
N LYS A 455 4.89 2.13 -5.18
CA LYS A 455 4.08 3.33 -4.89
C LYS A 455 2.84 3.45 -5.77
N LEU A 456 2.90 3.01 -7.03
CA LEU A 456 1.70 2.98 -7.88
C LEU A 456 0.68 1.97 -7.37
N GLN A 457 1.11 0.80 -6.91
CA GLN A 457 0.24 -0.19 -6.29
C GLN A 457 -0.42 0.37 -5.02
N ILE A 458 0.35 0.99 -4.14
CA ILE A 458 -0.13 1.66 -2.92
C ILE A 458 -1.15 2.75 -3.28
N ALA A 459 -0.85 3.61 -4.26
CA ALA A 459 -1.76 4.64 -4.73
C ALA A 459 -3.10 4.06 -5.21
N CYS A 460 -3.07 3.07 -6.11
CA CYS A 460 -4.28 2.42 -6.62
C CYS A 460 -5.11 1.78 -5.51
N ARG A 461 -4.45 1.23 -4.48
CA ARG A 461 -5.12 0.67 -3.31
C ARG A 461 -5.82 1.74 -2.48
N LEU A 462 -5.10 2.78 -2.08
CA LEU A 462 -5.66 3.88 -1.30
C LEU A 462 -6.84 4.52 -2.03
N PHE A 463 -6.73 4.68 -3.36
CA PHE A 463 -7.84 5.16 -4.18
C PHE A 463 -9.09 4.28 -4.07
N ARG A 464 -8.94 2.96 -4.20
CA ARG A 464 -10.07 2.01 -4.12
C ARG A 464 -10.72 2.03 -2.73
N ILE A 465 -9.92 2.11 -1.66
CA ILE A 465 -10.42 2.27 -0.28
C ILE A 465 -11.26 3.53 -0.18
N ALA A 466 -10.69 4.67 -0.60
CA ALA A 466 -11.36 5.96 -0.56
C ALA A 466 -12.66 5.94 -1.38
N GLU A 467 -12.62 5.41 -2.61
CA GLU A 467 -13.78 5.26 -3.48
C GLU A 467 -14.91 4.50 -2.77
N LYS A 468 -14.66 3.27 -2.30
CA LYS A 468 -15.67 2.46 -1.61
C LYS A 468 -16.25 3.17 -0.39
N LYS A 469 -15.41 3.79 0.43
CA LYS A 469 -15.84 4.53 1.62
C LYS A 469 -16.67 5.77 1.26
N LEU A 470 -16.27 6.55 0.27
CA LEU A 470 -17.01 7.72 -0.19
C LEU A 470 -18.39 7.34 -0.75
N PHE A 471 -18.48 6.28 -1.55
CA PHE A 471 -19.76 5.77 -2.03
C PHE A 471 -20.66 5.30 -0.88
N SER A 472 -20.11 4.59 0.10
CA SER A 472 -20.85 4.17 1.30
C SER A 472 -21.37 5.36 2.11
N LEU A 473 -20.50 6.34 2.43
CA LEU A 473 -20.90 7.56 3.14
C LEU A 473 -21.95 8.37 2.37
N ASN A 474 -21.84 8.41 1.04
CA ASN A 474 -22.84 9.05 0.19
C ASN A 474 -24.20 8.36 0.27
N GLN A 475 -24.26 7.01 0.28
CA GLN A 475 -25.53 6.30 0.48
C GLN A 475 -26.15 6.60 1.85
N LYS A 476 -25.34 6.69 2.91
CA LYS A 476 -25.81 7.09 4.25
C LYS A 476 -26.42 8.49 4.24
N LEU A 477 -25.73 9.44 3.60
CA LEU A 477 -26.23 10.80 3.45
C LEU A 477 -27.58 10.83 2.72
N LEU A 478 -27.71 10.08 1.61
CA LEU A 478 -28.95 9.97 0.84
C LEU A 478 -30.09 9.29 1.61
N ALA A 479 -29.77 8.40 2.55
CA ALA A 479 -30.74 7.82 3.48
C ALA A 479 -31.15 8.79 4.62
N GLY A 480 -30.54 9.97 4.70
CA GLY A 480 -30.81 11.00 5.70
C GLY A 480 -30.02 10.84 7.00
N HIS A 481 -28.95 10.05 6.97
CA HIS A 481 -28.02 9.88 8.09
C HIS A 481 -26.82 10.81 7.93
N ILE A 482 -26.32 11.35 9.05
CA ILE A 482 -25.11 12.18 9.06
C ILE A 482 -23.90 11.24 8.90
N PRO A 483 -23.03 11.45 7.88
CA PRO A 483 -21.76 10.73 7.77
C PRO A 483 -20.93 10.84 9.05
N HIS A 484 -20.25 9.75 9.44
CA HIS A 484 -19.34 9.77 10.58
C HIS A 484 -18.22 10.80 10.36
N SER A 485 -17.81 11.52 11.42
CA SER A 485 -16.80 12.59 11.37
C SER A 485 -17.15 13.82 10.50
N ALA A 486 -18.40 13.99 10.08
CA ALA A 486 -18.81 15.15 9.30
C ALA A 486 -18.67 16.47 10.07
N GLU A 487 -18.12 17.48 9.40
CA GLU A 487 -17.92 18.80 9.98
C GLU A 487 -19.19 19.64 9.99
N SER A 488 -19.23 20.61 10.90
CA SER A 488 -20.42 21.44 11.13
C SER A 488 -20.87 22.22 9.88
N PHE A 489 -19.93 22.68 9.05
CA PHE A 489 -20.26 23.39 7.81
C PHE A 489 -20.88 22.45 6.77
N ALA A 490 -20.37 21.22 6.65
CA ALA A 490 -20.87 20.22 5.70
C ALA A 490 -22.29 19.78 6.10
N ILE A 491 -22.53 19.51 7.39
CA ILE A 491 -23.87 19.21 7.91
C ILE A 491 -24.86 20.33 7.60
N LYS A 492 -24.44 21.59 7.77
CA LYS A 492 -25.27 22.75 7.44
C LYS A 492 -25.60 22.79 5.93
N TYR A 493 -24.60 22.62 5.08
CA TYR A 493 -24.78 22.57 3.63
C TYR A 493 -25.77 21.48 3.21
N TRP A 494 -25.61 20.26 3.73
CA TRP A 494 -26.50 19.14 3.40
C TRP A 494 -27.93 19.31 3.91
N LYS A 495 -28.14 20.00 5.05
CA LYS A 495 -29.47 20.40 5.51
C LYS A 495 -30.11 21.42 4.55
N GLU A 496 -29.34 22.40 4.08
CA GLU A 496 -29.82 23.41 3.13
C GLU A 496 -30.19 22.81 1.77
N LYS A 497 -29.46 21.77 1.32
CA LYS A 497 -29.76 20.99 0.11
C LYS A 497 -30.90 19.99 0.27
N GLY A 498 -31.35 19.72 1.49
CA GLY A 498 -32.43 18.79 1.78
C GLY A 498 -32.03 17.31 1.84
N TYR A 499 -30.72 17.01 1.89
CA TYR A 499 -30.23 15.65 2.13
C TYR A 499 -30.51 15.19 3.57
N LEU A 500 -30.42 16.12 4.52
CA LEU A 500 -30.69 15.88 5.94
C LEU A 500 -31.99 16.57 6.37
N ARG A 501 -32.76 15.93 7.25
CA ARG A 501 -33.95 16.56 7.82
C ARG A 501 -33.54 17.71 8.74
N ALA A 502 -34.18 18.87 8.58
CA ALA A 502 -34.11 19.92 9.59
C ALA A 502 -34.81 19.41 10.86
N GLU A 503 -34.11 19.40 11.99
CA GLU A 503 -34.75 19.24 13.30
C GLU A 503 -35.80 20.35 13.44
N ARG A 504 -37.03 19.96 13.75
CA ARG A 504 -38.16 20.87 13.93
C ARG A 504 -38.14 21.51 15.31
#